data_AF-A0A7X2JBZ9-F1
#
_entry.id   AF-A0A7X2JBZ9-F1
#
_cell.length_a   1.000
_cell.length_b   1.000
_cell.length_c   1.000
_cell.angle_alpha   90.00
_cell.angle_beta   90.00
_cell.angle_gamma   90.00
#
_symmetry.space_group_name_H-M   'P 1'
#
loop_
_entity.id
_entity.type
_entity.pdbx_description
1 polymer ?
#
loop_
_entity_poly.entity_id
_entity_poly.type
_entity_poly.pdbx_seq_one_letter_code
_entity_poly.pdbx_strand_id
1 'polypeptide(L)'
;MADISKEIKNFQEAVYGEEVRGSMVSLANKVNTESTNAATSAAESAAQAKAAKAVADTAAQNANAKAALADSAAKTASEVAGTVQSKLDNGDFIGPRGPQGIQGIKGDTGPQGEKGDTGAQGPQGPVGPQGNEGAAVITSLNPGCFAMSVNSEGHLLLVHNDNEPAPPFSIQDGRLVYTLS
;
A
#
# COMPACT_ATOMS: atom_id res chain seq x y z
N MET A 1 30.92 91.15 -28.78
CA MET A 1 31.61 90.11 -27.98
C MET A 1 30.76 89.55 -26.84
N ALA A 2 29.84 90.31 -26.21
CA ALA A 2 29.04 89.82 -25.07
C ALA A 2 27.86 88.86 -25.44
N ASP A 3 27.45 88.79 -26.71
CA ASP A 3 26.26 88.01 -27.14
C ASP A 3 26.55 86.51 -27.33
N ILE A 4 27.65 86.18 -28.01
CA ILE A 4 27.98 84.80 -28.38
C ILE A 4 28.24 83.93 -27.14
N SER A 5 28.89 84.46 -26.10
CA SER A 5 29.08 83.71 -24.86
C SER A 5 27.77 83.44 -24.10
N LYS A 6 26.77 84.32 -24.20
CA LYS A 6 25.44 84.07 -23.63
C LYS A 6 24.69 83.00 -24.40
N GLU A 7 24.73 83.05 -25.74
CA GLU A 7 24.12 82.00 -26.58
C GLU A 7 24.76 80.63 -26.38
N ILE A 8 26.10 80.56 -26.30
CA ILE A 8 26.82 79.30 -26.03
C ILE A 8 26.41 78.74 -24.67
N LYS A 9 26.32 79.58 -23.63
CA LYS A 9 25.93 79.13 -22.29
C LYS A 9 24.49 78.65 -22.24
N ASN A 10 23.56 79.37 -22.89
CA ASN A 10 22.16 78.96 -23.00
C ASN A 10 22.01 77.65 -23.78
N PHE A 11 22.77 77.47 -24.85
CA PHE A 11 22.76 76.25 -25.64
C PHE A 11 23.33 75.07 -24.85
N GLN A 12 24.45 75.25 -24.15
CA GLN A 12 25.01 74.23 -23.28
C GLN A 12 24.03 73.86 -22.16
N GLU A 13 23.43 74.83 -21.46
CA GLU A 13 22.43 74.55 -20.41
C GLU A 13 21.18 73.84 -20.95
N ALA A 14 20.74 74.15 -22.17
CA ALA A 14 19.61 73.46 -22.81
C ALA A 14 19.95 72.01 -23.17
N VAL A 15 21.11 71.76 -23.79
CA VAL A 15 21.56 70.42 -24.20
C VAL A 15 21.87 69.55 -22.98
N TYR A 16 22.64 70.05 -22.01
CA TYR A 16 22.90 69.34 -20.76
C TYR A 16 21.62 69.08 -19.97
N GLY A 17 20.67 70.04 -19.96
CA GLY A 17 19.38 69.88 -19.29
C GLY A 17 18.50 68.78 -19.90
N GLU A 18 18.56 68.58 -21.22
CA GLU A 18 17.78 67.55 -21.92
C GLU A 18 18.39 66.14 -21.76
N GLU A 19 19.71 66.00 -21.88
CA GLU A 19 20.40 64.71 -21.63
C GLU A 19 20.24 64.22 -20.19
N VAL A 20 20.40 65.14 -19.23
CA VAL A 20 20.21 64.83 -17.80
C VAL A 20 18.76 64.43 -17.52
N ARG A 21 17.78 65.10 -18.15
CA ARG A 21 16.35 64.74 -18.04
C ARG A 21 16.08 63.35 -18.62
N GLY A 22 16.63 63.02 -19.79
CA GLY A 22 16.51 61.70 -20.41
C GLY A 22 17.09 60.58 -19.55
N SER A 23 18.28 60.82 -18.97
CA SER A 23 18.94 59.87 -18.05
C SER A 23 18.15 59.67 -16.76
N MET A 24 17.56 60.73 -16.19
CA MET A 24 16.70 60.62 -15.01
C MET A 24 15.42 59.82 -15.30
N VAL A 25 14.78 60.00 -16.46
CA VAL A 25 13.60 59.22 -16.86
C VAL A 25 13.96 57.74 -17.05
N SER A 26 15.09 57.44 -17.70
CA SER A 26 15.57 56.06 -17.87
C SER A 26 15.84 55.39 -16.53
N LEU A 27 16.51 56.10 -15.60
CA LEU A 27 16.75 55.61 -14.25
C LEU A 27 15.44 55.35 -13.48
N ALA A 28 14.47 56.27 -13.56
CA ALA A 28 13.17 56.10 -12.92
C ALA A 28 12.43 54.85 -13.44
N ASN A 29 12.44 54.62 -14.75
CA ASN A 29 11.84 53.43 -15.35
C ASN A 29 12.54 52.14 -14.91
N LYS A 30 13.88 52.16 -14.82
CA LYS A 30 14.66 51.03 -14.32
C LYS A 30 14.34 50.73 -12.86
N VAL A 31 14.31 51.75 -12.00
CA VAL A 31 13.95 51.61 -10.58
C VAL A 31 12.53 51.06 -10.42
N ASN A 32 11.55 51.56 -11.18
CA ASN A 32 10.18 51.05 -11.13
C ASN A 32 10.08 49.58 -11.56
N THR A 33 10.84 49.20 -12.58
CA THR A 33 10.90 47.81 -13.05
C THR A 33 11.51 46.90 -12.00
N GLU A 34 12.66 47.29 -11.43
CA GLU A 34 13.33 46.54 -10.37
C GLU A 34 12.45 46.43 -9.12
N SER A 35 11.75 47.50 -8.73
CA SER A 35 10.80 47.48 -7.62
C SER A 35 9.63 46.53 -7.87
N THR A 36 9.12 46.48 -9.10
CA THR A 36 8.03 45.56 -9.48
C THR A 36 8.50 44.11 -9.42
N ASN A 37 9.68 43.83 -9.97
CA ASN A 37 10.27 42.50 -9.94
C ASN A 37 10.52 42.03 -8.50
N ALA A 38 11.04 42.91 -7.64
CA ALA A 38 11.24 42.60 -6.22
C ALA A 38 9.93 42.27 -5.51
N ALA A 39 8.85 43.01 -5.78
CA ALA A 39 7.53 42.74 -5.23
C ALA A 39 6.98 41.38 -5.70
N THR A 40 7.14 41.05 -6.98
CA THR A 40 6.73 39.74 -7.53
C THR A 40 7.50 38.60 -6.88
N SER A 41 8.83 38.68 -6.80
CA SER A 41 9.65 37.63 -6.17
C SER A 41 9.35 37.48 -4.67
N ALA A 42 9.01 38.58 -3.97
CA ALA A 42 8.55 38.51 -2.59
C ALA A 42 7.19 37.79 -2.47
N ALA A 43 6.26 38.03 -3.40
CA ALA A 43 4.99 37.33 -3.42
C ALA A 43 5.15 35.83 -3.73
N GLU A 44 6.01 35.48 -4.69
CA GLU A 44 6.32 34.11 -5.06
C GLU A 44 6.98 33.34 -3.91
N SER A 45 7.97 33.94 -3.25
CA SER A 45 8.62 33.33 -2.08
C SER A 45 7.66 33.15 -0.90
N ALA A 46 6.75 34.11 -0.66
CA ALA A 46 5.70 33.95 0.35
C ALA A 46 4.72 32.81 -0.01
N ALA A 47 4.38 32.65 -1.29
CA ALA A 47 3.54 31.54 -1.75
C ALA A 47 4.24 30.18 -1.57
N GLN A 48 5.53 30.10 -1.92
CA GLN A 48 6.35 28.90 -1.71
C GLN A 48 6.46 28.55 -0.22
N ALA A 49 6.64 29.54 0.66
CA ALA A 49 6.68 29.32 2.11
C ALA A 49 5.35 28.76 2.65
N LYS A 50 4.20 29.27 2.16
CA LYS A 50 2.88 28.73 2.50
C LYS A 50 2.71 27.29 2.02
N ALA A 51 3.15 26.98 0.80
CA ALA A 51 3.12 25.63 0.25
C ALA A 51 3.99 24.66 1.06
N ALA A 52 5.21 25.07 1.42
CA ALA A 52 6.11 24.27 2.25
C ALA A 52 5.49 23.97 3.64
N LYS A 53 4.83 24.96 4.25
CA LYS A 53 4.10 24.75 5.50
C LYS A 53 2.97 23.72 5.34
N ALA A 54 2.18 23.79 4.26
CA ALA A 54 1.09 22.84 4.01
C ALA A 54 1.60 21.39 3.83
N VAL A 55 2.75 21.23 3.15
CA VAL A 55 3.42 19.92 3.02
C VAL A 55 3.84 19.38 4.39
N ALA A 56 4.43 20.22 5.25
CA ALA A 56 4.82 19.82 6.60
C ALA A 56 3.61 19.42 7.48
N ASP A 57 2.52 20.20 7.41
CA ASP A 57 1.28 19.89 8.12
C ASP A 57 0.68 18.55 7.65
N THR A 58 0.71 18.28 6.33
CA THR A 58 0.26 17.01 5.74
C THR A 58 1.12 15.83 6.20
N ALA A 59 2.44 15.99 6.23
CA ALA A 59 3.36 14.95 6.71
C ALA A 59 3.11 14.61 8.19
N ALA A 60 2.85 15.62 9.03
CA ALA A 60 2.50 15.41 10.43
C ALA A 60 1.16 14.66 10.61
N GLN A 61 0.14 15.02 9.82
CA GLN A 61 -1.15 14.29 9.83
C GLN A 61 -0.99 12.83 9.40
N ASN A 62 -0.19 12.56 8.36
CA ASN A 62 0.09 11.20 7.90
C ASN A 62 0.85 10.37 8.95
N ALA A 63 1.80 10.97 9.66
CA ALA A 63 2.52 10.30 10.75
C ALA A 63 1.56 9.92 11.89
N ASN A 64 0.67 10.83 12.28
CA ASN A 64 -0.34 10.57 13.31
C ASN A 64 -1.34 9.49 12.89
N ALA A 65 -1.80 9.50 11.63
CA ALA A 65 -2.68 8.46 11.11
C ALA A 65 -2.01 7.09 11.12
N LYS A 66 -0.72 7.01 10.75
CA LYS A 66 0.05 5.76 10.78
C LYS A 66 0.22 5.21 12.19
N ALA A 67 0.43 6.09 13.19
CA ALA A 67 0.49 5.68 14.59
C ALA A 67 -0.86 5.08 15.07
N ALA A 68 -1.98 5.73 14.76
CA ALA A 68 -3.31 5.24 15.13
C ALA A 68 -3.67 3.89 14.46
N LEU A 69 -3.25 3.68 13.21
CA LEU A 69 -3.39 2.40 12.52
C LEU A 69 -2.54 1.31 13.18
N ALA A 70 -1.32 1.63 13.62
CA ALA A 70 -0.47 0.69 14.34
C ALA A 70 -1.08 0.28 15.69
N ASP A 71 -1.63 1.24 16.44
CA ASP A 71 -2.33 0.97 17.71
C ASP A 71 -3.56 0.07 17.49
N SER A 72 -4.35 0.37 16.45
CA SER A 72 -5.52 -0.44 16.08
C SER A 72 -5.12 -1.86 15.69
N ALA A 73 -4.06 -2.02 14.89
CA ALA A 73 -3.54 -3.32 14.48
C ALA A 73 -3.03 -4.13 15.69
N ALA A 74 -2.33 -3.48 16.63
CA ALA A 74 -1.86 -4.12 17.86
C ALA A 74 -3.02 -4.61 18.72
N LYS A 75 -4.10 -3.81 18.83
CA LYS A 75 -5.31 -4.19 19.55
C LYS A 75 -5.99 -5.41 18.90
N THR A 76 -6.20 -5.37 17.58
CA THR A 76 -6.77 -6.50 16.83
C THR A 76 -5.94 -7.76 17.00
N ALA A 77 -4.61 -7.66 16.93
CA ALA A 77 -3.72 -8.80 17.13
C ALA A 77 -3.88 -9.39 18.54
N SER A 78 -4.00 -8.54 19.57
CA SER A 78 -4.24 -8.99 20.94
C SER A 78 -5.60 -9.67 21.10
N GLU A 79 -6.65 -9.18 20.45
CA GLU A 79 -8.00 -9.77 20.48
C GLU A 79 -8.03 -11.13 19.78
N VAL A 80 -7.37 -11.26 18.62
CA VAL A 80 -7.22 -12.53 17.90
C VAL A 80 -6.43 -13.52 18.73
N ALA A 81 -5.31 -13.12 19.33
CA ALA A 81 -4.51 -13.98 20.19
C ALA A 81 -5.32 -14.47 21.40
N GLY A 82 -6.06 -13.59 22.06
CA GLY A 82 -6.95 -13.95 23.17
C GLY A 82 -8.05 -14.94 22.75
N THR A 83 -8.65 -14.73 21.58
CA THR A 83 -9.66 -15.64 21.02
C THR A 83 -9.08 -17.01 20.72
N VAL A 84 -7.90 -17.07 20.10
CA VAL A 84 -7.22 -18.34 19.78
C VAL A 84 -6.84 -19.08 21.06
N GLN A 85 -6.30 -18.37 22.06
CA GLN A 85 -5.95 -18.98 23.34
C GLN A 85 -7.19 -19.56 24.03
N SER A 86 -8.30 -18.82 24.07
CA SER A 86 -9.54 -19.32 24.66
C SER A 86 -10.06 -20.58 23.95
N LYS A 87 -9.99 -20.65 22.62
CA LYS A 87 -10.38 -21.84 21.86
C LYS A 87 -9.44 -23.03 22.10
N LEU A 88 -8.16 -22.76 22.32
CA LEU A 88 -7.17 -23.78 22.65
C LEU A 88 -7.46 -24.39 24.03
N ASP A 89 -7.70 -23.53 25.03
CA ASP A 89 -8.00 -23.94 26.40
C ASP A 89 -9.33 -24.71 26.50
N ASN A 90 -10.31 -24.36 25.64
CA ASN A 90 -11.59 -25.06 25.54
C ASN A 90 -11.52 -26.38 24.75
N GLY A 91 -10.38 -26.69 24.12
CA GLY A 91 -10.23 -27.92 23.34
C GLY A 91 -11.02 -27.92 22.02
N ASP A 92 -11.44 -26.75 21.53
CA ASP A 92 -12.22 -26.61 20.28
C ASP A 92 -11.46 -27.16 19.05
N PHE A 93 -10.15 -27.30 19.16
CA PHE A 93 -9.27 -27.89 18.13
C PHE A 93 -9.04 -29.40 18.29
N ILE A 94 -9.59 -30.04 19.33
CA ILE A 94 -9.46 -31.48 19.58
C ILE A 94 -10.77 -32.18 19.21
N GLY A 95 -10.74 -33.02 18.17
CA GLY A 95 -11.90 -33.81 17.76
C GLY A 95 -12.27 -34.92 18.77
N PRO A 96 -13.51 -35.43 18.74
CA PRO A 96 -13.92 -36.52 19.61
C PRO A 96 -13.06 -37.78 19.36
N ARG A 97 -12.77 -38.54 20.43
CA ARG A 97 -12.13 -39.86 20.29
C ARG A 97 -13.00 -40.74 19.40
N GLY A 98 -12.39 -41.38 18.39
CA GLY A 98 -13.09 -42.31 17.51
C GLY A 98 -13.79 -43.44 18.29
N PRO A 99 -14.86 -44.03 17.75
CA PRO A 99 -15.58 -45.12 18.41
C PRO A 99 -14.63 -46.29 18.71
N GLN A 100 -14.85 -46.96 19.83
CA GLN A 100 -14.13 -48.20 20.13
C GLN A 100 -14.45 -49.22 19.03
N GLY A 101 -13.41 -49.91 18.53
CA GLY A 101 -13.61 -50.98 17.56
C GLY A 101 -14.54 -52.06 18.13
N ILE A 102 -15.43 -52.59 17.28
CA ILE A 102 -16.28 -53.73 17.64
C ILE A 102 -15.44 -54.88 18.18
N GLN A 103 -15.88 -55.50 19.26
CA GLN A 103 -15.23 -56.68 19.81
C GLN A 103 -15.21 -57.77 18.74
N GLY A 104 -14.04 -58.39 18.52
CA GLY A 104 -13.93 -59.52 17.61
C GLY A 104 -14.91 -60.61 18.00
N ILE A 105 -15.63 -61.15 17.02
CA ILE A 105 -16.48 -62.34 17.21
C ILE A 105 -15.65 -63.44 17.87
N LYS A 106 -16.21 -64.07 18.91
CA LYS A 106 -15.60 -65.24 19.55
C LYS A 106 -15.40 -66.30 18.47
N GLY A 107 -14.16 -66.73 18.25
CA GLY A 107 -13.87 -67.79 17.29
C GLY A 107 -14.67 -69.04 17.64
N ASP A 108 -15.27 -69.67 16.63
CA ASP A 108 -15.93 -70.96 16.79
C ASP A 108 -14.96 -71.96 17.43
N THR A 109 -15.48 -72.81 18.32
CA THR A 109 -14.66 -73.87 18.93
C THR A 109 -14.18 -74.78 17.81
N GLY A 110 -12.89 -74.73 17.50
CA GLY A 110 -12.31 -75.57 16.44
C GLY A 110 -12.44 -77.06 16.79
N PRO A 111 -12.58 -77.96 15.79
CA PRO A 111 -12.39 -79.39 16.03
C PRO A 111 -10.98 -79.64 16.59
N GLN A 112 -10.86 -80.64 17.46
CA GLN A 112 -9.63 -80.99 18.19
C GLN A 112 -8.42 -81.07 17.22
N GLY A 113 -7.40 -80.24 17.49
CA GLY A 113 -6.64 -79.58 16.43
C GLY A 113 -5.39 -80.26 15.87
N GLU A 114 -4.88 -79.63 14.81
CA GLU A 114 -3.47 -79.56 14.47
C GLU A 114 -2.97 -78.10 14.63
N LYS A 115 -1.66 -77.93 14.80
CA LYS A 115 -0.95 -76.68 15.14
C LYS A 115 -1.42 -75.49 14.28
N GLY A 116 -2.05 -74.47 14.90
CA GLY A 116 -2.67 -73.35 14.19
C GLY A 116 -1.68 -72.25 13.78
N ASP A 117 -1.76 -71.84 12.52
CA ASP A 117 -1.10 -70.66 11.97
C ASP A 117 -1.65 -69.35 12.56
N THR A 118 -0.77 -68.37 12.71
CA THR A 118 -1.09 -67.02 13.20
C THR A 118 -2.19 -66.37 12.35
N GLY A 119 -3.27 -65.93 12.99
CA GLY A 119 -4.42 -65.31 12.32
C GLY A 119 -4.04 -64.06 11.51
N ALA A 120 -4.70 -63.89 10.36
CA ALA A 120 -4.45 -62.79 9.43
C ALA A 120 -4.68 -61.42 10.09
N GLN A 121 -3.83 -60.45 9.74
CA GLN A 121 -3.95 -59.06 10.18
C GLN A 121 -5.28 -58.45 9.72
N GLY A 122 -5.98 -57.76 10.61
CA GLY A 122 -7.29 -57.17 10.34
C GLY A 122 -7.25 -56.07 9.26
N PRO A 123 -8.39 -55.78 8.61
CA PRO A 123 -8.46 -54.77 7.55
C PRO A 123 -8.14 -53.36 8.06
N GLN A 124 -7.58 -52.54 7.18
CA GLN A 124 -7.28 -51.13 7.48
C GLN A 124 -8.58 -50.33 7.72
N GLY A 125 -8.56 -49.43 8.72
CA GLY A 125 -9.72 -48.60 9.06
C GLY A 125 -10.08 -47.56 7.98
N PRO A 126 -11.31 -47.00 8.02
CA PRO A 126 -11.75 -46.00 7.06
C PRO A 126 -10.95 -44.70 7.16
N VAL A 127 -10.88 -43.97 6.04
CA VAL A 127 -10.23 -42.66 5.96
C VAL A 127 -10.99 -41.64 6.82
N GLY A 128 -10.26 -40.79 7.55
CA GLY A 128 -10.86 -39.74 8.39
C GLY A 128 -11.58 -38.65 7.59
N PRO A 129 -12.42 -37.82 8.24
CA PRO A 129 -13.11 -36.72 7.58
C PRO A 129 -12.12 -35.69 7.02
N GLN A 130 -12.49 -35.08 5.89
CA GLN A 130 -11.71 -34.01 5.27
C GLN A 130 -11.66 -32.79 6.20
N GLY A 131 -10.49 -32.18 6.35
CA GLY A 131 -10.30 -30.97 7.15
C GLY A 131 -11.05 -29.76 6.56
N ASN A 132 -11.46 -28.83 7.42
CA ASN A 132 -12.11 -27.59 7.00
C ASN A 132 -11.15 -26.75 6.14
N GLU A 133 -11.63 -26.20 5.03
CA GLU A 133 -10.86 -25.30 4.18
C GLU A 133 -10.37 -24.08 4.98
N GLY A 134 -9.06 -23.85 4.96
CA GLY A 134 -8.48 -22.65 5.54
C GLY A 134 -8.85 -21.44 4.68
N ALA A 135 -9.61 -20.51 5.24
CA ALA A 135 -9.86 -19.22 4.60
C ALA A 135 -8.52 -18.47 4.45
N ALA A 136 -8.03 -18.34 3.22
CA ALA A 136 -6.87 -17.53 2.90
C ALA A 136 -7.24 -16.04 3.06
N VAL A 137 -7.01 -15.48 4.25
CA VAL A 137 -7.20 -14.05 4.49
C VAL A 137 -5.95 -13.31 3.99
N ILE A 138 -5.98 -12.89 2.72
CA ILE A 138 -4.99 -11.96 2.17
C ILE A 138 -5.44 -10.55 2.55
N THR A 139 -4.81 -9.94 3.54
CA THR A 139 -5.17 -8.58 4.00
C THR A 139 -4.54 -7.46 3.17
N SER A 140 -3.50 -7.74 2.39
CA SER A 140 -2.89 -6.79 1.45
C SER A 140 -1.98 -7.50 0.44
N LEU A 141 -2.05 -7.13 -0.84
CA LEU A 141 -1.12 -7.58 -1.88
C LEU A 141 -0.15 -6.45 -2.24
N ASN A 142 1.15 -6.75 -2.25
CA ASN A 142 2.15 -5.85 -2.81
C ASN A 142 1.87 -5.60 -4.30
N PRO A 143 2.23 -4.44 -4.86
CA PRO A 143 2.14 -4.21 -6.30
C PRO A 143 2.85 -5.32 -7.09
N GLY A 144 2.15 -5.88 -8.09
CA GLY A 144 2.63 -7.02 -8.88
C GLY A 144 2.43 -8.40 -8.25
N CYS A 145 1.89 -8.49 -7.03
CA CYS A 145 1.48 -9.76 -6.43
C CYS A 145 -0.01 -10.01 -6.63
N PHE A 146 -0.37 -11.28 -6.88
CA PHE A 146 -1.74 -11.76 -6.89
C PHE A 146 -1.88 -12.97 -5.96
N ALA A 147 -3.09 -13.22 -5.46
CA ALA A 147 -3.42 -14.44 -4.74
C ALA A 147 -4.46 -15.25 -5.52
N MET A 148 -4.35 -16.57 -5.43
CA MET A 148 -5.27 -17.52 -6.05
C MET A 148 -6.04 -18.25 -4.95
N SER A 149 -7.35 -18.31 -5.08
CA SER A 149 -8.22 -19.10 -4.18
C SER A 149 -9.22 -19.89 -4.99
N VAL A 150 -9.68 -21.02 -4.47
CA VAL A 150 -10.83 -21.75 -5.04
C VAL A 150 -12.03 -21.47 -4.14
N ASN A 151 -13.20 -21.20 -4.70
CA ASN A 151 -14.43 -21.07 -3.93
C ASN A 151 -15.11 -22.45 -3.74
N SER A 152 -16.16 -22.51 -2.91
CA SER A 152 -16.90 -23.75 -2.63
C SER A 152 -17.57 -24.38 -3.86
N GLU A 153 -17.68 -23.65 -4.97
CA GLU A 153 -18.24 -24.12 -6.24
C GLU A 153 -17.14 -24.63 -7.20
N GLY A 154 -15.87 -24.57 -6.79
CA GLY A 154 -14.72 -24.99 -7.61
C GLY A 154 -14.21 -23.92 -8.58
N HIS A 155 -14.70 -22.68 -8.50
CA HIS A 155 -14.20 -21.58 -9.31
C HIS A 155 -12.88 -21.05 -8.75
N LEU A 156 -11.91 -20.84 -9.65
CA LEU A 156 -10.66 -20.17 -9.33
C LEU A 156 -10.88 -18.65 -9.31
N LEU A 157 -10.71 -18.06 -8.14
CA LEU A 157 -10.71 -16.62 -7.91
C LEU A 157 -9.28 -16.09 -7.98
N LEU A 158 -9.09 -15.01 -8.74
CA LEU A 158 -7.84 -14.25 -8.76
C LEU A 158 -8.06 -12.95 -7.98
N VAL A 159 -7.31 -12.77 -6.90
CA VAL A 159 -7.34 -11.54 -6.11
C VAL A 159 -6.14 -10.69 -6.53
N HIS A 160 -6.39 -9.45 -6.96
CA HIS A 160 -5.37 -8.47 -7.31
C HIS A 160 -5.51 -7.20 -6.47
N ASN A 161 -4.50 -6.36 -6.49
CA ASN A 161 -4.55 -5.04 -5.86
C ASN A 161 -5.36 -4.07 -6.75
N ASP A 162 -6.32 -3.34 -6.18
CA ASP A 162 -7.19 -2.39 -6.90
C ASP A 162 -6.48 -1.10 -7.33
N ASN A 163 -5.26 -0.87 -6.85
CA ASN A 163 -4.49 0.35 -7.14
C ASN A 163 -3.81 0.33 -8.52
N GLU A 164 -3.80 -0.80 -9.22
CA GLU A 164 -3.28 -0.94 -10.59
C GLU A 164 -4.29 -1.69 -11.46
N PRO A 165 -4.38 -1.42 -12.77
CA PRO A 165 -5.19 -2.21 -13.68
C PRO A 165 -4.80 -3.68 -13.58
N ALA A 166 -5.80 -4.56 -13.45
CA ALA A 166 -5.55 -6.00 -13.53
C ALA A 166 -4.86 -6.30 -14.88
N PRO A 167 -3.65 -6.87 -14.87
CA PRO A 167 -2.97 -7.18 -16.13
C PRO A 167 -3.71 -8.30 -16.87
N PRO A 168 -3.54 -8.37 -18.20
CA PRO A 168 -4.33 -9.27 -19.03
C PRO A 168 -4.05 -10.73 -18.69
N PHE A 169 -5.12 -11.52 -18.59
CA PHE A 169 -5.04 -12.97 -18.52
C PHE A 169 -5.46 -13.57 -19.87
N SER A 170 -4.83 -14.68 -20.24
CA SER A 170 -5.22 -15.48 -21.40
C SER A 170 -5.07 -16.96 -21.10
N ILE A 171 -5.75 -17.82 -21.86
CA ILE A 171 -5.50 -19.26 -21.83
C ILE A 171 -4.71 -19.61 -23.09
N GLN A 172 -3.52 -20.20 -22.92
CA GLN A 172 -2.68 -20.70 -24.01
C GLN A 172 -2.30 -22.14 -23.70
N ASP A 173 -2.56 -23.06 -24.63
CA ASP A 173 -2.27 -24.49 -24.48
C ASP A 173 -2.83 -25.10 -23.17
N GLY A 174 -4.02 -24.67 -22.76
CA GLY A 174 -4.67 -25.13 -21.52
C GLY A 174 -4.03 -24.59 -20.24
N ARG A 175 -3.13 -23.61 -20.33
CA ARG A 175 -2.50 -22.94 -19.20
C ARG A 175 -2.99 -21.51 -19.08
N LEU A 176 -3.25 -21.08 -17.85
CA LEU A 176 -3.51 -19.68 -17.55
C LEU A 176 -2.18 -18.91 -17.69
N VAL A 177 -2.13 -17.96 -18.62
CA VAL A 177 -0.97 -17.11 -18.89
C VAL A 177 -1.27 -15.70 -18.39
N TYR A 178 -0.34 -15.20 -17.58
CA TYR A 178 -0.36 -13.88 -16.99
C TYR A 178 0.88 -13.12 -17.47
N THR A 179 0.68 -11.97 -18.11
CA THR A 179 1.77 -11.17 -18.66
C THR A 179 1.97 -9.91 -17.82
N LEU A 180 3.13 -9.82 -17.16
CA LEU A 180 3.59 -8.58 -16.53
C LEU A 180 4.09 -7.63 -17.61
N SER A 181 3.55 -6.41 -17.65
CA SER A 181 4.02 -5.31 -18.52
C SER A 181 5.09 -4.48 -17.84
#